data_AF-A0A239BSA1-F1
#
_entry.id   AF-A0A239BSA1-F1
#
_cell.length_a   1.000
_cell.length_b   1.000
_cell.length_c   1.000
_cell.angle_alpha   90.00
_cell.angle_beta   90.00
_cell.angle_gamma   90.00
#
_symmetry.space_group_name_H-M   'P 1'
#
loop_
_entity.id
_entity.type
_entity.pdbx_description
1 polymer ?
#
loop_
_entity_poly.entity_id
_entity_poly.type
_entity_poly.pdbx_seq_one_letter_code
_entity_poly.pdbx_strand_id
1 'polypeptide(L)' 'MGTQWRLGPGGPSGLDYTAIPSTAAMLGIKRRDLTDIFPDLRVMEVEALAVMAESLE' A
#
# COMPACT_ATOMS: atom_id res chain seq x y z
N MET A 1 6.71 -10.16 -11.07
CA MET A 1 5.68 -9.21 -10.60
C MET A 1 6.31 -8.43 -9.46
N GLY A 2 6.44 -7.11 -9.61
CA GLY A 2 7.04 -6.25 -8.59
C GLY A 2 6.05 -5.89 -7.47
N THR A 3 6.51 -5.10 -6.51
CA THR A 3 5.65 -4.46 -5.51
C THR A 3 5.07 -3.16 -6.08
N GLN A 4 3.93 -2.71 -5.57
CA GLN A 4 3.24 -1.51 -6.07
C GLN A 4 3.59 -0.23 -5.31
N TRP A 5 4.85 -0.09 -4.90
CA TRP A 5 5.32 1.14 -4.27
C TRP A 5 5.56 2.23 -5.31
N ARG A 6 5.08 3.43 -5.03
CA ARG A 6 5.54 4.65 -5.69
C ARG A 6 6.90 5.02 -5.11
N LEU A 7 7.84 5.34 -5.99
CA LEU A 7 9.20 5.72 -5.63
C LEU A 7 9.38 7.22 -5.91
N GLY A 8 9.95 7.93 -4.94
CA GLY A 8 10.41 9.30 -5.07
C GLY A 8 11.93 9.40 -4.92
N PRO A 9 12.49 10.63 -4.93
CA PRO A 9 13.93 10.87 -4.79
C PRO A 9 14.58 10.27 -3.53
N GLY A 10 13.78 9.95 -2.49
CA GLY A 10 14.23 9.34 -1.24
C GLY A 10 13.77 7.90 -1.03
N GLY A 11 13.37 7.19 -2.08
CA GLY A 11 12.88 5.80 -1.98
C GLY A 11 11.34 5.69 -1.98
N PRO A 12 10.77 4.62 -1.40
CA PRO A 12 9.32 4.41 -1.35
C PRO A 12 8.60 5.56 -0.65
N SER A 13 7.52 6.05 -1.26
CA SER A 13 6.71 7.16 -0.72
C SER A 13 5.27 6.77 -0.41
N GLY A 14 4.84 5.57 -0.78
CA GLY A 14 3.49 5.06 -0.60
C GLY A 14 3.11 4.01 -1.63
N LEU A 15 2.04 3.27 -1.39
CA LEU A 15 1.44 2.31 -2.30
C LEU A 15 0.68 3.04 -3.42
N ASP A 16 0.70 2.45 -4.61
CA ASP A 16 -0.17 2.89 -5.69
C ASP A 16 -1.61 2.42 -5.45
N TYR A 17 -2.43 3.31 -4.91
CA TYR A 17 -3.83 3.01 -4.61
C TYR A 17 -4.67 2.68 -5.84
N THR A 18 -4.21 3.01 -7.06
CA THR A 18 -4.93 2.62 -8.28
C THR A 18 -4.95 1.11 -8.51
N ALA A 19 -3.98 0.39 -7.94
CA ALA A 19 -3.90 -1.06 -8.00
C ALA A 19 -4.76 -1.78 -6.94
N ILE A 20 -5.30 -1.06 -5.95
CA ILE A 20 -6.08 -1.66 -4.85
C ILE A 20 -7.35 -2.34 -5.35
N PRO A 21 -8.21 -1.71 -6.20
CA PRO A 21 -9.46 -2.34 -6.63
C PRO A 21 -9.24 -3.64 -7.42
N SER A 22 -8.23 -3.68 -8.30
CA SER A 22 -7.90 -4.89 -9.07
C SER A 22 -7.36 -6.00 -8.17
N THR A 23 -6.48 -5.66 -7.22
CA THR A 23 -5.90 -6.62 -6.28
C THR A 23 -6.97 -7.18 -5.35
N ALA A 24 -7.85 -6.33 -4.83
CA ALA A 24 -8.99 -6.72 -4.01
C ALA A 24 -9.94 -7.65 -4.76
N ALA A 25 -10.24 -7.36 -6.03
CA ALA A 25 -11.07 -8.21 -6.87
C ALA A 25 -10.42 -9.60 -7.08
N MET A 26 -9.11 -9.66 -7.31
CA MET A 26 -8.37 -10.93 -7.42
C MET A 26 -8.41 -11.76 -6.13
N LEU A 27 -8.47 -11.09 -4.97
CA LEU A 27 -8.57 -11.73 -3.66
C LEU A 27 -10.02 -12.03 -3.24
N GLY A 28 -11.02 -11.71 -4.08
CA GLY A 28 -12.44 -11.92 -3.77
C GLY A 28 -13.03 -10.93 -2.76
N ILE A 29 -12.32 -9.83 -2.46
CA ILE A 29 -12.79 -8.76 -1.57
C ILE A 29 -13.80 -7.90 -2.33
N LYS A 30 -14.98 -7.65 -1.73
CA LYS A 30 -16.01 -6.86 -2.38
C LYS A 30 -15.65 -5.39 -2.31
N ARG A 31 -16.02 -4.63 -3.36
CA ARG A 31 -15.76 -3.18 -3.43
C ARG A 31 -16.31 -2.39 -2.24
N ARG A 32 -17.45 -2.83 -1.68
CA ARG A 32 -18.06 -2.19 -0.51
C ARG A 32 -17.25 -2.40 0.78
N ASP A 33 -16.49 -3.49 0.86
CA ASP A 33 -15.69 -3.81 2.04
C ASP A 33 -14.37 -3.01 2.01
N LEU A 34 -13.99 -2.44 0.85
CA LEU A 34 -12.80 -1.62 0.70
C LEU A 34 -12.82 -0.37 1.56
N THR A 35 -13.98 0.28 1.72
CA THR A 35 -14.07 1.49 2.55
C THR A 35 -13.74 1.22 4.01
N ASP A 36 -14.02 -0.01 4.46
CA ASP A 36 -13.86 -0.40 5.85
C ASP A 36 -12.42 -0.84 6.14
N ILE A 37 -11.77 -1.55 5.19
CA ILE A 37 -10.38 -2.04 5.36
C ILE A 37 -9.30 -1.05 4.89
N PHE A 38 -9.66 -0.05 4.08
CA PHE A 38 -8.68 0.89 3.54
C PHE A 38 -7.95 1.71 4.62
N PRO A 39 -8.61 2.18 5.70
CA PRO A 39 -7.91 2.80 6.82
C PRO A 39 -6.82 1.91 7.42
N ASP A 40 -7.09 0.61 7.60
CA ASP A 40 -6.12 -0.35 8.14
C ASP A 40 -4.92 -0.53 7.21
N LEU A 41 -5.17 -0.58 5.90
CA LEU A 41 -4.09 -0.63 4.90
C LEU A 41 -3.16 0.59 5.01
N ARG A 42 -3.71 1.79 5.25
CA ARG A 42 -2.88 3.00 5.43
C ARG A 42 -2.06 2.95 6.71
N VAL A 43 -2.58 2.38 7.80
CA VAL A 43 -1.81 2.19 9.03
C VAL A 43 -0.61 1.28 8.74
N MET A 44 -0.83 0.15 8.06
CA MET A 44 0.26 -0.75 7.66
C MET A 44 1.26 -0.08 6.71
N GLU A 45 0.79 0.76 5.78
CA GLU A 45 1.64 1.52 4.87
C GLU A 45 2.56 2.51 5.60
N VAL A 46 2.03 3.26 6.56
CA VAL A 46 2.82 4.22 7.36
C VAL A 46 3.94 3.52 8.11
N GLU A 47 3.63 2.40 8.77
CA GLU A 47 4.64 1.61 9.48
C GLU A 47 5.67 1.00 8.53
N ALA A 48 5.23 0.50 7.36
CA ALA A 48 6.15 -0.01 6.35
C ALA A 48 7.10 1.08 5.83
N LEU A 49 6.61 2.30 5.62
CA LEU A 49 7.44 3.43 5.20
C LEU A 49 8.46 3.83 6.27
N ALA A 50 8.06 3.84 7.55
CA ALA A 50 8.98 4.09 8.66
C ALA A 50 10.11 3.07 8.71
N VAL A 51 9.79 1.76 8.67
CA VAL A 51 10.80 0.68 8.67
C VAL A 51 11.71 0.74 7.43
N MET A 52 11.17 1.07 6.26
CA MET A 52 11.96 1.25 5.04
C MET A 52 12.90 2.45 5.14
N ALA A 53 12.47 3.55 5.76
CA ALA A 53 13.31 4.72 5.99
C ALA A 53 14.44 4.42 6.99
N GLU A 54 14.15 3.72 8.08
CA GLU A 54 15.16 3.27 9.05
C GLU A 54 16.22 2.35 8.41
N SER A 55 15.82 1.50 7.47
CA SER A 55 16.73 0.58 6.78
C SER A 55 17.65 1.26 5.75
N LEU A 56 17.40 2.54 5.43
CA LEU A 56 18.21 3.34 4.51
C LEU A 56 19.31 4.13 5.24
N GLU A 57 19.27 4.20 6.58
CA GLU A 57 20.33 4.75 7.46
C GLU A 57 21.43 3.72 7.76
#